data_AF-Q9W4B7-F1
#
_entry.id   AF-Q9W4B7-F1
#
_cell.length_a   1.000
_cell.length_b   1.000
_cell.length_c   1.000
_cell.angle_alpha   90.00
_cell.angle_beta   90.00
_cell.angle_gamma   90.00
#
_symmetry.space_group_name_H-M   'P 1'
#
loop_
_entity.id
_entity.type
_entity.pdbx_description
1 polymer ?
#
loop_
_entity_poly.entity_id
_entity_poly.type
_entity_poly.pdbx_seq_one_letter_code
_entity_poly.pdbx_strand_id
1 'polypeptide(L)'
;MSKFTICLLLVVLAIVAIQADGDRRPCVGRCTGLSSGQSVCIRNKVTNVCTRLPACRLREKNCRRRDNGLEPIRETCITRCRNIPGTSGVGQCAIRLRPRPQSDGKRIKECQRRICLDDKLASCWRDQQGACILQTRCEAQRRNCVRNPLNQWVRASQWSCQGNVVGGGIRRCRTRPIIIKD
;
A
#
# COMPACT_ATOMS: atom_id res chain seq x y z
N MET A 1 30.73 -34.09 -37.24
CA MET A 1 30.24 -33.44 -36.01
C MET A 1 29.63 -32.05 -36.25
N SER A 2 30.13 -31.21 -37.17
CA SER A 2 29.66 -29.81 -37.33
C SER A 2 28.21 -29.62 -37.85
N LYS A 3 27.72 -30.49 -38.73
CA LYS A 3 26.38 -30.32 -39.35
C LYS A 3 25.24 -30.47 -38.34
N PHE A 4 25.36 -31.39 -37.38
CA PHE A 4 24.34 -31.62 -36.36
C PHE A 4 24.20 -30.43 -35.39
N THR A 5 25.31 -29.79 -35.02
CA THR A 5 25.30 -28.62 -34.12
C THR A 5 24.59 -27.42 -34.75
N ILE A 6 24.81 -27.19 -36.06
CA ILE A 6 24.15 -26.11 -36.81
C ILE A 6 22.65 -26.37 -36.91
N CYS A 7 22.24 -27.61 -37.21
CA CYS A 7 20.82 -27.98 -37.23
C CYS A 7 20.14 -27.78 -35.87
N LEU A 8 20.79 -28.15 -34.76
CA LEU A 8 20.23 -27.94 -33.42
C LEU A 8 20.05 -26.47 -33.08
N LEU A 9 21.01 -25.60 -33.43
CA LEU A 9 20.88 -24.15 -33.22
C LEU A 9 19.73 -23.55 -34.02
N LEU A 10 19.53 -23.99 -35.28
CA LEU A 10 18.41 -23.54 -36.11
C LEU A 10 17.06 -23.98 -35.54
N VAL A 11 16.95 -25.20 -35.01
CA VAL A 11 15.73 -25.69 -34.36
C VAL A 11 15.44 -24.91 -33.07
N VAL A 12 16.45 -24.63 -32.24
CA VAL A 12 16.27 -23.82 -31.03
C VAL A 12 15.84 -22.39 -31.39
N LEU A 13 16.45 -21.76 -32.39
CA LEU A 13 16.04 -20.44 -32.88
C LEU A 13 14.62 -20.44 -33.42
N ALA A 14 14.22 -21.48 -34.16
CA ALA A 14 12.85 -21.64 -34.64
C ALA A 14 11.88 -21.77 -33.46
N ILE A 15 12.17 -22.63 -32.47
CA ILE A 15 11.32 -22.81 -31.29
C ILE A 15 11.14 -21.49 -30.52
N VAL A 16 12.23 -20.74 -30.30
CA VAL A 16 12.17 -19.43 -29.61
C VAL A 16 11.37 -18.41 -30.42
N ALA A 17 11.50 -18.40 -31.76
CA ALA A 17 10.73 -17.50 -32.61
C ALA A 17 9.23 -17.81 -32.60
N ILE A 18 8.84 -19.10 -32.61
CA ILE A 18 7.43 -19.51 -32.59
C ILE A 18 6.78 -19.21 -31.24
N GLN A 19 7.54 -19.36 -30.14
CA GLN A 19 7.05 -19.03 -28.79
C GLN A 19 6.81 -17.51 -28.61
N ALA A 20 7.59 -16.66 -29.29
CA ALA A 20 7.42 -15.21 -29.20
C ALA A 20 6.15 -14.70 -29.89
N ASP A 21 5.63 -15.42 -30.88
CA ASP A 21 4.45 -15.00 -31.68
C ASP A 21 3.12 -15.59 -31.18
N GLY A 22 3.18 -16.65 -30.36
CA GLY A 22 2.05 -17.52 -30.05
C GLY A 22 0.83 -16.91 -29.31
N ASP A 23 0.94 -15.70 -28.74
CA ASP A 23 -0.15 -15.10 -27.95
C ASP A 23 -0.79 -13.85 -28.57
N ARG A 24 -0.42 -13.50 -29.80
CA ARG A 24 -1.03 -12.39 -30.55
C ARG A 24 -2.31 -12.84 -31.23
N ARG A 25 -3.35 -13.14 -30.43
CA ARG A 25 -4.70 -13.27 -30.98
C ARG A 25 -5.07 -11.97 -31.71
N PRO A 26 -5.54 -12.02 -32.97
CA PRO A 26 -5.92 -10.81 -33.71
C PRO A 26 -7.03 -10.06 -32.99
N CYS A 27 -7.05 -8.73 -33.11
CA CYS A 27 -8.10 -7.91 -32.53
C CYS A 27 -9.46 -8.22 -33.19
N VAL A 28 -10.35 -8.85 -32.43
CA VAL A 28 -11.68 -9.21 -32.90
C VAL A 28 -12.66 -8.05 -32.71
N GLY A 29 -13.27 -7.61 -33.81
CA GLY A 29 -14.47 -6.77 -33.83
C GLY A 29 -14.31 -5.31 -33.39
N ARG A 30 -15.25 -4.47 -33.81
CA ARG A 30 -15.43 -3.10 -33.31
C ARG A 30 -16.61 -3.06 -32.36
N CYS A 31 -16.49 -2.34 -31.26
CA CYS A 31 -17.60 -2.09 -30.36
C CYS A 31 -18.57 -1.12 -31.03
N THR A 32 -19.66 -1.70 -31.49
CA THR A 32 -20.90 -1.00 -31.78
C THR A 32 -21.45 -0.54 -30.43
N GLY A 33 -21.63 0.77 -30.21
CA GLY A 33 -21.79 1.41 -28.89
C GLY A 33 -22.92 0.93 -27.97
N LEU A 34 -23.67 -0.11 -28.35
CA LEU A 34 -24.71 -0.79 -27.59
C LEU A 34 -24.20 -1.91 -26.67
N SER A 35 -22.88 -2.13 -26.55
CA SER A 35 -22.35 -3.22 -25.72
C SER A 35 -22.70 -3.04 -24.23
N SER A 36 -23.77 -3.71 -23.81
CA SER A 36 -24.07 -4.19 -22.45
C SER A 36 -23.60 -3.28 -21.31
N GLY A 37 -24.24 -2.11 -21.14
CA GLY A 37 -24.46 -1.34 -19.90
C GLY A 37 -23.29 -0.92 -18.99
N GLN A 38 -22.15 -1.60 -18.98
CA GLN A 38 -21.10 -1.43 -17.99
C GLN A 38 -19.96 -0.60 -18.55
N SER A 39 -19.92 0.66 -18.12
CA SER A 39 -18.77 1.53 -18.31
C SER A 39 -17.65 1.16 -17.33
N VAL A 40 -16.41 1.15 -17.81
CA VAL A 40 -15.20 1.06 -17.02
C VAL A 40 -14.57 2.44 -16.87
N CYS A 41 -13.72 2.60 -15.86
CA CYS A 41 -12.98 3.82 -15.60
C CYS A 41 -11.49 3.55 -15.77
N ILE A 42 -10.81 4.36 -16.55
CA ILE A 42 -9.33 4.35 -16.67
C ILE A 42 -8.79 5.68 -16.15
N ARG A 43 -7.59 5.66 -15.56
CA ARG A 43 -6.94 6.84 -14.99
C ARG A 43 -5.56 7.03 -15.58
N ASN A 44 -5.29 8.22 -16.10
CA ASN A 44 -3.93 8.69 -16.30
C ASN A 44 -3.34 9.09 -14.95
N LYS A 45 -2.25 8.41 -14.53
CA LYS A 45 -1.59 8.67 -13.25
C LYS A 45 -0.85 10.01 -13.22
N VAL A 46 -0.34 10.47 -14.36
CA VAL A 46 0.46 11.70 -14.50
C VAL A 46 -0.44 12.93 -14.42
N THR A 47 -1.51 12.96 -15.21
CA THR A 47 -2.40 14.13 -15.28
C THR A 47 -3.59 14.07 -14.32
N ASN A 48 -3.79 12.93 -13.64
CA ASN A 48 -4.97 12.65 -12.83
C ASN A 48 -6.32 12.77 -13.57
N VAL A 49 -6.29 12.68 -14.90
CA VAL A 49 -7.49 12.65 -15.75
C VAL A 49 -8.03 11.22 -15.81
N CYS A 50 -9.35 11.11 -15.70
CA CYS A 50 -10.09 9.87 -15.83
C CYS A 50 -10.84 9.83 -17.16
N THR A 51 -10.99 8.64 -17.71
CA THR A 51 -11.82 8.39 -18.89
C THR A 51 -12.81 7.29 -18.55
N ARG A 52 -14.09 7.58 -18.72
CA ARG A 52 -15.18 6.62 -18.68
C ARG A 52 -15.42 6.12 -20.10
N LEU A 53 -15.51 4.81 -20.28
CA LEU A 53 -15.79 4.20 -21.57
C LEU A 53 -16.41 2.82 -21.39
N PRO A 54 -17.16 2.29 -22.37
CA PRO A 54 -17.63 0.91 -22.35
C PRO A 54 -16.48 -0.10 -22.24
N ALA A 55 -16.70 -1.21 -21.54
CA ALA A 55 -15.69 -2.26 -21.38
C ALA A 55 -15.14 -2.79 -22.72
N CYS A 56 -16.01 -2.95 -23.72
CA CYS A 56 -15.62 -3.33 -25.08
C CYS A 56 -14.56 -2.38 -25.69
N ARG A 57 -14.70 -1.07 -25.49
CA ARG A 57 -13.78 -0.05 -26.02
C ARG A 57 -12.43 -0.10 -25.32
N LEU A 58 -12.39 -0.46 -24.04
CA LEU A 58 -11.14 -0.73 -23.35
C LEU A 58 -10.44 -1.97 -23.92
N ARG A 59 -11.18 -3.05 -24.21
CA ARG A 59 -10.63 -4.25 -24.84
C ARG A 59 -10.03 -3.96 -26.21
N GLU A 60 -10.71 -3.19 -27.07
CA GLU A 60 -10.14 -2.71 -28.35
C GLU A 60 -8.87 -1.90 -28.17
N LYS A 61 -8.86 -0.95 -27.22
CA LYS A 61 -7.67 -0.14 -26.94
C LYS A 61 -6.51 -1.02 -26.48
N ASN A 62 -6.75 -1.95 -25.56
CA ASN A 62 -5.73 -2.85 -25.06
C ASN A 62 -5.26 -3.87 -26.11
N CYS A 63 -6.12 -4.26 -27.04
CA CYS A 63 -5.71 -5.08 -28.16
C CYS A 63 -4.75 -4.34 -29.10
N ARG A 64 -5.12 -3.13 -29.54
CA ARG A 64 -4.21 -2.27 -30.33
C ARG A 64 -2.89 -1.99 -29.60
N ARG A 65 -2.92 -1.82 -28.28
CA ARG A 65 -1.70 -1.64 -27.48
C ARG A 65 -0.82 -2.89 -27.50
N ARG A 66 -1.41 -4.09 -27.40
CA ARG A 66 -0.70 -5.36 -27.52
C ARG A 66 -0.01 -5.51 -28.87
N ASP A 67 -0.71 -5.19 -29.96
CA ASP A 67 -0.14 -5.25 -31.32
C ASP A 67 1.06 -4.31 -31.47
N ASN A 68 1.06 -3.19 -30.73
CA ASN A 68 2.15 -2.21 -30.69
C ASN A 68 3.18 -2.47 -29.58
N GLY A 69 3.15 -3.63 -28.88
CA GLY A 69 4.08 -3.94 -27.79
C GLY A 69 3.94 -3.05 -26.54
N LEU A 70 2.83 -2.34 -26.39
CA LEU A 70 2.56 -1.45 -25.27
C LEU A 70 1.80 -2.17 -24.14
N GLU A 71 2.14 -1.86 -22.88
CA GLU A 71 1.41 -2.38 -21.73
C GLU A 71 -0.09 -2.06 -21.78
N PRO A 72 -0.98 -2.98 -21.36
CA PRO A 72 -2.41 -2.74 -21.33
C PRO A 72 -2.79 -1.63 -20.34
N ILE A 73 -3.76 -0.80 -20.73
CA ILE A 73 -4.39 0.17 -19.85
C ILE A 73 -5.19 -0.60 -18.80
N ARG A 74 -4.87 -0.36 -17.53
CA ARG A 74 -5.57 -0.95 -16.39
C ARG A 74 -6.75 -0.10 -15.98
N GLU A 75 -7.83 -0.79 -15.60
CA GLU A 75 -8.98 -0.16 -14.97
C GLU A 75 -8.60 0.41 -13.60
N THR A 76 -9.26 1.51 -13.24
CA THR A 76 -9.29 2.05 -11.88
C THR A 76 -10.69 1.87 -11.31
N CYS A 77 -10.86 2.08 -10.02
CA CYS A 77 -12.18 2.03 -9.38
C CYS A 77 -13.17 2.95 -10.10
N ILE A 78 -14.33 2.41 -10.48
CA ILE A 78 -15.37 3.13 -11.21
C ILE A 78 -15.82 4.43 -10.53
N THR A 79 -15.76 4.47 -9.19
CA THR A 79 -16.08 5.66 -8.37
C THR A 79 -15.15 6.85 -8.62
N ARG A 80 -14.00 6.66 -9.28
CA ARG A 80 -13.12 7.73 -9.74
C ARG A 80 -13.69 8.49 -10.94
N CYS A 81 -14.55 7.87 -11.72
CA CYS A 81 -15.25 8.48 -12.86
C CYS A 81 -16.65 9.00 -12.49
N ARG A 82 -17.01 9.09 -11.19
CA ARG A 82 -18.37 9.48 -10.78
C ARG A 82 -18.79 10.89 -11.21
N ASN A 83 -17.84 11.78 -11.46
CA ASN A 83 -18.08 13.14 -11.96
C ASN A 83 -18.15 13.21 -13.50
N ILE A 84 -17.95 12.08 -14.20
CA ILE A 84 -18.02 12.00 -15.66
C ILE A 84 -19.43 11.50 -16.03
N PRO A 85 -20.30 12.35 -16.60
CA PRO A 85 -21.67 11.97 -16.94
C PRO A 85 -21.70 10.94 -18.07
N GLY A 86 -22.82 10.21 -18.16
CA GLY A 86 -23.07 9.23 -19.23
C GLY A 86 -22.22 7.96 -19.13
N THR A 87 -22.20 7.20 -20.23
CA THR A 87 -21.45 5.92 -20.36
C THR A 87 -20.03 6.12 -20.89
N SER A 88 -19.75 7.28 -21.48
CA SER A 88 -18.45 7.66 -22.06
C SER A 88 -18.14 9.12 -21.79
N GLY A 89 -16.89 9.43 -21.48
CA GLY A 89 -16.44 10.81 -21.28
C GLY A 89 -15.05 10.92 -20.67
N VAL A 90 -14.53 12.14 -20.61
CA VAL A 90 -13.21 12.46 -20.04
C VAL A 90 -13.38 13.58 -19.04
N GLY A 91 -12.69 13.50 -17.91
CA GLY A 91 -12.75 14.55 -16.90
C GLY A 91 -11.80 14.28 -15.75
N GLN A 92 -11.74 15.21 -14.79
CA GLN A 92 -10.87 15.04 -13.65
C GLN A 92 -11.32 13.87 -12.77
N CYS A 93 -10.38 13.02 -12.35
CA CYS A 93 -10.72 11.91 -11.48
C CYS A 93 -11.26 12.41 -10.13
N ALA A 94 -12.44 11.95 -9.74
CA ALA A 94 -13.03 12.24 -8.44
C ALA A 94 -12.18 11.66 -7.29
N ILE A 95 -12.14 12.33 -6.14
CA ILE A 95 -11.39 11.90 -4.95
C ILE A 95 -11.82 10.48 -4.53
N ARG A 96 -10.90 9.64 -4.06
CA ARG A 96 -11.25 8.30 -3.57
C ARG A 96 -12.19 8.42 -2.37
N LEU A 97 -13.34 7.74 -2.40
CA LEU A 97 -14.29 7.72 -1.27
C LEU A 97 -13.67 7.11 -0.01
N ARG A 98 -12.86 6.07 -0.19
CA ARG A 98 -11.96 5.56 0.85
C ARG A 98 -10.54 5.79 0.37
N PRO A 99 -9.77 6.69 1.01
CA PRO A 99 -8.32 6.67 0.85
C PRO A 99 -7.88 5.22 1.06
N ARG A 100 -7.12 4.65 0.12
CA ARG A 100 -6.37 3.43 0.43
C ARG A 100 -5.58 3.81 1.69
N PRO A 101 -5.68 3.07 2.80
CA PRO A 101 -4.83 3.37 3.93
C PRO A 101 -3.42 3.46 3.36
N GLN A 102 -2.73 4.58 3.61
CA GLN A 102 -1.31 4.68 3.30
C GLN A 102 -0.68 3.37 3.82
N SER A 103 0.33 2.83 3.14
CA SER A 103 1.01 1.59 3.57
C SER A 103 1.28 1.58 5.08
N ASP A 104 1.60 2.77 5.60
CA ASP A 104 1.77 3.06 7.02
C ASP A 104 0.51 2.74 7.83
N GLY A 105 -0.69 3.11 7.38
CA GLY A 105 -1.94 2.76 8.05
C GLY A 105 -2.17 1.24 8.18
N LYS A 106 -1.77 0.42 7.20
CA LYS A 106 -1.84 -1.06 7.36
C LYS A 106 -0.80 -1.51 8.39
N ARG A 107 0.46 -1.07 8.25
CA ARG A 107 1.56 -1.41 9.16
C ARG A 107 1.28 -0.99 10.60
N ILE A 108 0.74 0.21 10.80
CA ILE A 108 0.33 0.78 12.08
C ILE A 108 -0.77 -0.09 12.70
N LYS A 109 -1.83 -0.41 11.95
CA LYS A 109 -2.92 -1.28 12.43
C LYS A 109 -2.40 -2.65 12.82
N GLU A 110 -1.53 -3.23 12.02
CA GLU A 110 -0.91 -4.52 12.31
C GLU A 110 -0.03 -4.47 13.56
N CYS A 111 0.79 -3.43 13.70
CA CYS A 111 1.62 -3.17 14.88
C CYS A 111 0.77 -3.04 16.15
N GLN A 112 -0.33 -2.29 16.10
CA GLN A 112 -1.25 -2.11 17.24
C GLN A 112 -2.02 -3.39 17.59
N ARG A 113 -2.29 -4.26 16.62
CA ARG A 113 -3.04 -5.52 16.79
C ARG A 113 -2.16 -6.70 17.22
N ARG A 114 -0.83 -6.54 17.29
CA ARG A 114 0.06 -7.62 17.76
C ARG A 114 -0.37 -8.11 19.13
N ILE A 115 -0.53 -9.43 19.27
CA ILE A 115 -0.92 -10.08 20.52
C ILE A 115 0.22 -9.91 21.54
N CYS A 116 -0.13 -9.52 22.77
CA CYS A 116 0.80 -9.50 23.88
C CYS A 116 0.90 -10.91 24.44
N LEU A 117 1.93 -11.66 24.07
CA LEU A 117 2.23 -12.93 24.72
C LEU A 117 3.04 -12.63 25.99
N ASP A 118 2.51 -13.04 27.14
CA ASP A 118 3.19 -13.13 28.45
C ASP A 118 3.95 -11.91 28.99
N ASP A 119 3.63 -10.71 28.53
CA ASP A 119 4.24 -9.48 29.02
C ASP A 119 3.37 -8.79 30.07
N LYS A 120 3.21 -9.44 31.23
CA LYS A 120 2.38 -8.91 32.34
C LYS A 120 3.13 -7.95 33.27
N LEU A 121 4.46 -7.87 33.17
CA LEU A 121 5.26 -7.03 34.06
C LEU A 121 5.20 -5.57 33.60
N ALA A 122 4.44 -4.76 34.32
CA ALA A 122 4.46 -3.32 34.13
C ALA A 122 5.77 -2.71 34.64
N SER A 123 6.40 -1.86 33.83
CA SER A 123 7.60 -1.11 34.20
C SER A 123 7.42 0.37 33.88
N CYS A 124 8.32 1.22 34.38
CA CYS A 124 8.30 2.64 34.03
C CYS A 124 8.79 2.87 32.60
N TRP A 125 8.06 3.70 31.85
CA TRP A 125 8.43 4.17 30.51
C TRP A 125 8.40 5.68 30.49
N ARG A 126 9.34 6.29 29.78
CA ARG A 126 9.41 7.75 29.58
C ARG A 126 9.46 8.12 28.11
N ASP A 127 9.06 9.33 27.79
CA ASP A 127 9.27 9.93 26.47
C ASP A 127 10.29 11.09 26.53
N GLN A 128 10.60 11.70 25.37
CA GLN A 128 11.57 12.78 25.30
C GLN A 128 11.09 14.08 25.95
N GLN A 129 9.79 14.23 26.17
CA GLN A 129 9.18 15.40 26.82
C GLN A 129 9.23 15.29 28.35
N GLY A 130 9.81 14.21 28.89
CA GLY A 130 9.87 13.96 30.33
C GLY A 130 8.54 13.49 30.91
N ALA A 131 7.64 12.98 30.08
CA ALA A 131 6.45 12.29 30.53
C ALA A 131 6.78 10.83 30.86
N CYS A 132 6.12 10.27 31.87
CA CYS A 132 6.31 8.93 32.41
C CYS A 132 4.96 8.21 32.59
N ILE A 133 4.96 6.89 32.37
CA ILE A 133 3.79 6.02 32.55
C ILE A 133 4.23 4.63 32.99
N LEU A 134 3.43 3.98 33.83
CA LEU A 134 3.62 2.58 34.24
C LEU A 134 2.79 1.68 33.32
N GLN A 135 3.44 0.90 32.47
CA GLN A 135 2.79 0.05 31.47
C GLN A 135 3.68 -1.14 31.12
N THR A 136 3.09 -2.17 30.52
CA THR A 136 3.81 -3.35 30.02
C THR A 136 4.66 -2.97 28.80
N ARG A 137 5.66 -3.79 28.46
CA ARG A 137 6.47 -3.55 27.26
C ARG A 137 5.60 -3.65 26.00
N CYS A 138 4.62 -4.54 25.97
CA CYS A 138 3.69 -4.67 24.85
C CYS A 138 2.82 -3.41 24.67
N GLU A 139 2.27 -2.85 25.75
CA GLU A 139 1.53 -1.58 25.69
C GLU A 139 2.40 -0.44 25.17
N ALA A 140 3.65 -0.34 25.64
CA ALA A 140 4.60 0.65 25.14
C ALA A 140 4.87 0.50 23.65
N GLN A 141 5.09 -0.74 23.16
CA GLN A 141 5.28 -1.03 21.75
C GLN A 141 4.05 -0.67 20.91
N ARG A 142 2.84 -1.02 21.36
CA ARG A 142 1.59 -0.66 20.69
C ARG A 142 1.40 0.85 20.59
N ARG A 143 1.73 1.60 21.64
CA ARG A 143 1.72 3.08 21.62
C ARG A 143 2.77 3.63 20.66
N ASN A 144 3.96 3.04 20.61
CA ASN A 144 5.03 3.46 19.71
C ASN A 144 4.72 3.24 18.22
N CYS A 145 3.73 2.39 17.88
CA CYS A 145 3.29 2.18 16.49
C CYS A 145 2.82 3.46 15.78
N VAL A 146 2.26 4.43 16.52
CA VAL A 146 1.74 5.70 15.99
C VAL A 146 2.54 6.92 16.41
N ARG A 147 3.59 6.73 17.23
CA ARG A 147 4.42 7.84 17.72
C ARG A 147 5.56 8.13 16.75
N ASN A 148 5.97 9.40 16.70
CA ASN A 148 7.19 9.81 16.03
C ASN A 148 8.37 8.98 16.60
N PRO A 149 9.25 8.40 15.76
CA PRO A 149 10.47 7.71 16.19
C PRO A 149 11.30 8.46 17.23
N LEU A 150 11.35 9.79 17.13
CA LEU A 150 12.08 10.62 18.08
C LEU A 150 11.41 10.67 19.45
N ASN A 151 10.08 10.66 19.53
CA ASN A 151 9.36 10.78 20.80
C ASN A 151 8.72 9.46 21.25
N GLN A 152 9.41 8.33 21.11
CA GLN A 152 8.92 7.03 21.54
C GLN A 152 9.01 6.83 23.06
N TRP A 153 8.12 5.99 23.59
CA TRP A 153 8.25 5.45 24.94
C TRP A 153 9.48 4.56 24.99
N VAL A 154 10.44 4.92 25.84
CA VAL A 154 11.62 4.14 26.15
C VAL A 154 11.59 3.73 27.62
N ARG A 155 12.18 2.57 27.94
CA ARG A 155 12.21 2.09 29.32
C ARG A 155 12.95 3.09 30.20
N ALA A 156 12.38 3.41 31.35
CA ALA A 156 12.95 4.30 32.35
C ALA A 156 13.22 3.52 33.65
N SER A 157 13.93 4.16 34.58
CA SER A 157 14.07 3.61 35.93
C SER A 157 12.72 3.56 36.63
N GLN A 158 12.49 2.55 37.48
CA GLN A 158 11.25 2.44 38.25
C GLN A 158 10.97 3.69 39.11
N TRP A 159 12.04 4.31 39.61
CA TRP A 159 11.99 5.52 40.42
C TRP A 159 11.34 6.71 39.68
N SER A 160 11.55 6.81 38.36
CA SER A 160 10.95 7.88 37.54
C SER A 160 9.42 7.87 37.55
N CYS A 161 8.80 6.71 37.86
CA CYS A 161 7.35 6.52 37.99
C CYS A 161 6.90 6.30 39.44
N GLN A 162 7.70 6.67 40.45
CA GLN A 162 7.32 6.47 41.85
C GLN A 162 5.98 7.18 42.16
N GLY A 163 5.02 6.43 42.70
CA GLY A 163 3.65 6.90 42.98
C GLY A 163 2.68 6.75 41.80
N ASN A 164 3.13 6.29 40.62
CA ASN A 164 2.24 5.93 39.52
C ASN A 164 1.69 4.51 39.69
N VAL A 165 0.52 4.25 39.11
CA VAL A 165 -0.16 2.94 39.12
C VAL A 165 -0.30 2.38 37.71
N VAL A 166 -0.39 1.04 37.58
CA VAL A 166 -0.58 0.35 36.30
C VAL A 166 -1.94 0.71 35.73
N GLY A 167 -2.00 1.03 34.43
CA GLY A 167 -3.23 1.54 33.81
C GLY A 167 -3.55 3.00 34.17
N GLY A 168 -2.72 3.63 35.01
CA GLY A 168 -2.79 5.06 35.27
C GLY A 168 -2.46 5.91 34.03
N GLY A 169 -2.83 7.18 34.09
CA GLY A 169 -2.53 8.15 33.04
C GLY A 169 -1.03 8.51 32.96
N ILE A 170 -0.68 9.22 31.89
CA ILE A 170 0.65 9.80 31.70
C ILE A 170 0.87 10.90 32.76
N ARG A 171 2.01 10.87 33.45
CA ARG A 171 2.42 11.86 34.47
C ARG A 171 3.78 12.44 34.11
N ARG A 172 4.20 13.53 34.76
CA ARG A 172 5.58 14.00 34.63
C ARG A 172 6.52 13.02 35.32
N CYS A 173 7.65 12.69 34.70
CA CYS A 173 8.68 11.88 35.33
C CYS A 173 9.21 12.57 36.59
N ARG A 174 9.46 11.79 37.65
CA ARG A 174 10.24 12.31 38.77
C ARG A 174 11.70 12.52 38.36
N THR A 175 12.32 13.55 38.92
CA THR A 175 13.75 13.88 38.78
C THR A 175 14.48 13.57 40.07
N ARG A 176 15.54 12.74 40.03
CA ARG A 176 16.27 12.38 41.26
C ARG A 176 16.75 13.66 41.93
N PRO A 177 16.57 13.82 43.25
CA PRO A 177 17.24 14.89 43.96
C PRO A 177 18.75 14.71 43.74
N ILE A 178 19.42 15.78 43.31
CA ILE A 178 20.87 15.83 43.28
C ILE A 178 21.28 15.90 44.75
N ILE A 179 21.77 14.80 45.30
CA ILE A 179 22.43 14.84 46.60
C ILE A 179 23.79 15.47 46.32
N ILE A 180 23.93 16.76 46.62
CA ILE A 180 25.24 17.38 46.72
C ILE A 180 25.85 16.75 47.98
N LYS A 181 26.86 15.91 47.80
CA LYS A 181 27.75 15.55 48.91
C LYS A 181 28.76 16.70 48.99
N ASP A 182 28.68 17.46 50.08
CA ASP A 182 29.73 18.39 50.48
C ASP A 182 31.07 17.66 50.70
#